data_AF-A0A9N8E5U7-F1
#
_entry.id   AF-A0A9N8E5U7-F1
#
_cell.length_a   1.000
_cell.length_b   1.000
_cell.length_c   1.000
_cell.angle_alpha   90.00
_cell.angle_beta   90.00
_cell.angle_gamma   90.00
#
_symmetry.space_group_name_H-M   'P 1'
#
loop_
_entity.id
_entity.type
_entity.pdbx_description
1 polymer ?
#
loop_
_entity_poly.entity_id
_entity_poly.type
_entity_poly.pdbx_seq_one_letter_code
_entity_poly.pdbx_strand_id
1 'polypeptide(L)'
;MGGAASHFSDTDWEKADGGLKEASETFDGTKPTEGHALFYLTKEKSLVNQRDCELRDEDNTLLYTTCAVEGTTKDFDLTDSQKQKILHVHTNSLRSKWEIYSYKATFEGQTPATEAKVVVKEPLYHKATVTITYDKYHGVIRLTEAAPENTAGILSHDAVLKIEEIKSITAQFQSCVPKLGLMHPKLCGYWVREHTAKTDRIKVHLAKGSDVCLHSILVVITNLLHVERQAEKCQ
;
A
#
# COMPACT_ATOMS: atom_id res chain seq x y z
N MET A 1 21.88 -1.86 27.14
CA MET A 1 20.50 -1.39 26.92
C MET A 1 20.56 -0.11 26.10
N GLY A 2 20.61 -0.22 24.77
CA GLY A 2 20.49 0.92 23.86
C GLY A 2 19.10 0.87 23.26
N GLY A 3 18.17 1.68 23.78
CA GLY A 3 16.84 1.78 23.22
C GLY A 3 16.94 2.32 21.80
N ALA A 4 16.35 1.62 20.84
CA ALA A 4 16.13 2.16 19.51
C ALA A 4 15.31 3.44 19.68
N ALA A 5 15.93 4.60 19.46
CA ALA A 5 15.22 5.86 19.41
C ALA A 5 14.24 5.78 18.23
N SER A 6 12.96 5.75 18.54
CA SER A 6 11.91 5.89 17.53
C SER A 6 12.07 7.28 16.92
N HIS A 7 12.60 7.36 15.71
CA HIS A 7 12.75 8.63 14.96
C HIS A 7 11.40 9.32 14.66
N PHE A 8 10.27 8.75 15.09
CA PHE A 8 8.92 9.29 14.94
C PHE A 8 8.75 10.72 15.48
N SER A 9 9.27 11.01 16.69
CA SER A 9 9.16 12.35 17.29
C SER A 9 10.02 13.39 16.58
N ASP A 10 11.02 12.94 15.84
CA ASP A 10 12.04 13.78 15.21
C ASP A 10 11.74 13.99 13.71
N THR A 11 10.71 13.32 13.18
CA THR A 11 10.28 13.49 11.79
C THR A 11 9.61 14.86 11.63
N ASP A 12 10.28 15.73 10.88
CA ASP A 12 9.74 17.01 10.43
C ASP A 12 8.70 16.79 9.32
N TRP A 13 7.44 16.58 9.72
CA TRP A 13 6.32 16.35 8.81
C TRP A 13 6.02 17.53 7.90
N GLU A 14 6.48 18.74 8.22
CA GLU A 14 6.36 19.91 7.34
C GLU A 14 7.30 19.80 6.13
N LYS A 15 8.42 19.08 6.28
CA LYS A 15 9.37 18.79 5.20
C LYS A 15 9.07 17.51 4.42
N ALA A 16 8.21 16.65 4.97
CA ALA A 16 7.76 15.43 4.31
C ALA A 16 6.79 15.76 3.16
N ASP A 17 6.93 15.07 2.04
CA ASP A 17 6.18 15.38 0.81
C ASP A 17 6.15 14.16 -0.11
N GLY A 18 4.95 13.63 -0.35
CA GLY A 18 4.64 12.54 -1.26
C GLY A 18 4.73 12.92 -2.74
N GLY A 19 4.79 14.22 -3.06
CA GLY A 19 5.05 14.73 -4.40
C GLY A 19 3.86 14.72 -5.35
N LEU A 20 2.72 14.12 -4.98
CA LEU A 20 1.50 14.16 -5.78
C LEU A 20 0.79 15.50 -5.59
N LYS A 21 0.28 16.04 -6.70
CA LYS A 21 -0.37 17.35 -6.78
C LYS A 21 -1.84 17.23 -7.14
N GLU A 22 -2.18 16.25 -7.96
CA GLU A 22 -3.50 16.15 -8.57
C GLU A 22 -4.15 14.79 -8.33
N ALA A 23 -5.49 14.78 -8.39
CA ALA A 23 -6.27 13.57 -8.23
C ALA A 23 -6.05 12.55 -9.36
N SER A 24 -5.67 13.02 -10.54
CA SER A 24 -5.29 12.17 -11.69
C SER A 24 -4.05 11.32 -11.43
N GLU A 25 -3.22 11.70 -10.46
CA GLU A 25 -1.97 11.01 -10.11
C GLU A 25 -2.18 9.93 -9.03
N THR A 26 -3.37 9.86 -8.41
CA THR A 26 -3.69 8.85 -7.39
C THR A 26 -4.32 7.59 -8.01
N PHE A 27 -4.32 6.51 -7.24
CA PHE A 27 -4.78 5.20 -7.70
C PHE A 27 -6.28 5.11 -7.94
N ASP A 28 -7.07 5.90 -7.21
CA ASP A 28 -8.53 5.89 -7.26
C ASP A 28 -9.15 7.19 -7.81
N GLY A 29 -8.33 8.17 -8.20
CA GLY A 29 -8.81 9.45 -8.70
C GLY A 29 -9.27 10.40 -7.59
N THR A 30 -8.97 10.12 -6.32
CA THR A 30 -9.23 11.03 -5.21
C THR A 30 -8.09 12.03 -5.01
N LYS A 31 -8.36 13.16 -4.36
CA LYS A 31 -7.32 14.16 -4.08
C LYS A 31 -6.25 13.56 -3.17
N PRO A 32 -4.95 13.82 -3.43
CA PRO A 32 -3.91 13.46 -2.48
C PRO A 32 -4.06 14.27 -1.17
N THR A 33 -3.38 13.83 -0.12
CA THR A 33 -3.39 14.52 1.18
C THR A 33 -2.96 15.99 1.06
N GLU A 34 -3.73 16.91 1.65
CA GLU A 34 -3.43 18.35 1.58
C GLU A 34 -2.35 18.79 2.58
N GLY A 35 -2.13 17.99 3.63
CA GLY A 35 -1.16 18.20 4.70
C GLY A 35 -0.74 16.87 5.33
N HIS A 36 -0.08 16.94 6.50
CA HIS A 36 0.12 15.73 7.32
C HIS A 36 -1.25 15.18 7.74
N ALA A 37 -1.49 13.91 7.41
CA ALA A 37 -2.73 13.23 7.70
C ALA A 37 -2.48 11.94 8.49
N LEU A 38 -3.43 11.62 9.35
CA LEU A 38 -3.38 10.47 10.24
C LEU A 38 -4.54 9.53 9.97
N PHE A 39 -4.21 8.25 9.78
CA PHE A 39 -5.19 7.19 9.54
C PHE A 39 -4.94 5.98 10.43
N TYR A 40 -5.96 5.15 10.56
CA TYR A 40 -5.96 3.96 11.39
C TYR A 40 -6.50 2.78 10.59
N LEU A 41 -5.63 1.81 10.31
CA LEU A 41 -6.04 0.51 9.78
C LEU A 41 -6.40 -0.39 10.96
N THR A 42 -7.67 -0.74 11.08
CA THR A 42 -8.18 -1.60 12.15
C THR A 42 -8.61 -2.93 11.56
N LYS A 43 -8.17 -4.03 12.15
CA LYS A 43 -8.63 -5.36 11.75
C LYS A 43 -10.03 -5.62 12.29
N GLU A 44 -10.87 -6.18 11.45
CA GLU A 44 -12.10 -6.80 11.95
C GLU A 44 -11.73 -8.02 12.80
N LYS A 45 -12.59 -8.39 13.76
CA LYS A 45 -12.31 -9.31 14.89
C LYS A 45 -11.84 -10.74 14.52
N SER A 46 -11.65 -11.07 13.24
CA SER A 46 -11.13 -12.35 12.78
C SER A 46 -9.62 -12.44 12.99
N LEU A 47 -9.19 -13.25 13.96
CA LEU A 47 -7.77 -13.52 14.19
C LEU A 47 -7.10 -14.26 13.00
N VAL A 48 -7.89 -14.93 12.17
CA VAL A 48 -7.41 -15.77 11.07
C VAL A 48 -7.28 -14.98 9.78
N ASN A 49 -8.20 -14.04 9.51
CA ASN A 49 -8.17 -13.27 8.28
C ASN A 49 -7.41 -11.95 8.47
N GLN A 50 -6.22 -11.88 7.88
CA GLN A 50 -5.36 -10.71 7.94
C GLN A 50 -5.63 -9.68 6.81
N ARG A 51 -6.62 -9.96 5.93
CA ARG A 51 -6.98 -9.13 4.77
C ARG A 51 -8.24 -8.29 4.99
N ASP A 52 -9.04 -8.60 6.01
CA ASP A 52 -10.28 -7.86 6.31
C ASP A 52 -9.97 -6.71 7.27
N CYS A 53 -9.87 -5.50 6.72
CA CYS A 53 -9.48 -4.32 7.48
C CYS A 53 -10.33 -3.11 7.08
N GLU A 54 -10.53 -2.20 8.03
CA GLU A 54 -11.08 -0.87 7.78
C GLU A 54 -9.98 0.17 7.93
N LEU A 55 -9.84 1.07 6.95
CA LEU A 55 -9.02 2.26 7.06
C LEU A 55 -9.90 3.47 7.36
N ARG A 56 -9.65 4.11 8.50
CA ARG A 56 -10.37 5.30 8.97
C ARG A 56 -9.42 6.47 9.18
N ASP A 57 -9.92 7.69 9.08
CA ASP A 57 -9.17 8.90 9.46
C ASP A 57 -9.19 9.14 10.99
N GLU A 58 -8.61 10.26 11.42
CA GLU A 58 -8.59 10.69 12.82
C GLU A 58 -9.99 10.96 13.41
N ASP A 59 -10.94 11.40 12.57
CA ASP A 59 -12.33 11.63 12.93
C ASP A 59 -13.18 10.35 12.91
N ASN A 60 -12.55 9.19 12.72
CA ASN A 60 -13.17 7.87 12.62
C ASN A 60 -14.11 7.71 11.40
N THR A 61 -13.95 8.55 10.38
CA THR A 61 -14.63 8.42 9.08
C THR A 61 -14.05 7.23 8.33
N LEU A 62 -14.92 6.35 7.83
CA LEU A 62 -14.50 5.23 6.98
C LEU A 62 -14.10 5.73 5.60
N LEU A 63 -12.87 5.43 5.20
CA LEU A 63 -12.35 5.78 3.87
C LEU A 63 -12.36 4.56 2.95
N TYR A 64 -11.78 3.45 3.41
CA TYR A 64 -11.69 2.22 2.64
C TYR A 64 -11.89 0.99 3.50
N THR A 65 -12.33 -0.09 2.87
CA THR A 65 -12.34 -1.43 3.46
C THR A 65 -11.62 -2.38 2.53
N THR A 66 -10.72 -3.21 3.09
CA THR A 66 -10.17 -4.36 2.37
C THR A 66 -10.93 -5.61 2.74
N CYS A 67 -11.18 -6.48 1.76
CA CYS A 67 -11.93 -7.72 1.94
C CYS A 67 -11.22 -8.88 1.25
N ALA A 68 -11.01 -9.99 1.96
CA ALA A 68 -10.55 -11.23 1.34
C ALA A 68 -11.53 -11.68 0.24
N VAL A 69 -10.99 -12.17 -0.87
CA VAL A 69 -11.80 -12.80 -1.91
C VAL A 69 -12.06 -14.25 -1.55
N GLU A 70 -13.30 -14.69 -1.74
CA GLU A 70 -13.73 -16.06 -1.44
C GLU A 70 -13.01 -17.09 -2.33
N GLY A 71 -12.67 -18.25 -1.76
CA GLY A 71 -12.01 -19.33 -2.48
C GLY A 71 -10.50 -19.17 -2.64
N THR A 72 -9.90 -18.11 -2.08
CA THR A 72 -8.47 -17.80 -2.22
C THR A 72 -7.88 -17.16 -0.96
N THR A 73 -6.61 -17.48 -0.70
CA THR A 73 -5.81 -16.85 0.36
C THR A 73 -4.84 -15.80 -0.17
N LYS A 74 -4.82 -15.61 -1.49
CA LYS A 74 -3.85 -14.77 -2.20
C LYS A 74 -4.42 -13.42 -2.60
N ASP A 75 -5.74 -13.27 -2.49
CA ASP A 75 -6.43 -12.15 -3.10
C ASP A 75 -7.23 -11.38 -2.06
N PHE A 76 -7.29 -10.06 -2.24
CA PHE A 76 -8.20 -9.19 -1.54
C PHE A 76 -8.62 -8.02 -2.44
N ASP A 77 -9.84 -7.54 -2.22
CA ASP A 77 -10.36 -6.35 -2.87
C ASP A 77 -10.23 -5.15 -1.94
N LEU A 78 -9.98 -3.97 -2.51
CA LEU A 78 -10.15 -2.68 -1.85
C LEU A 78 -11.47 -2.07 -2.30
N THR A 79 -12.27 -1.62 -1.33
CA THR A 79 -13.55 -0.94 -1.56
C THR A 79 -13.54 0.47 -0.97
N ASP A 80 -14.26 1.39 -1.59
CA ASP A 80 -14.48 2.73 -1.04
C ASP A 80 -15.49 2.72 0.12
N SER A 81 -15.74 3.89 0.71
CA SER A 81 -16.74 4.10 1.76
C SER A 81 -18.18 3.75 1.34
N GLN A 82 -18.45 3.62 0.03
CA GLN A 82 -19.73 3.19 -0.54
C GLN A 82 -19.76 1.70 -0.88
N LYS A 83 -18.73 0.94 -0.46
CA LYS A 83 -18.53 -0.49 -0.74
C LYS A 83 -18.40 -0.82 -2.23
N GLN A 84 -18.04 0.15 -3.06
CA GLN A 84 -17.71 -0.10 -4.46
C GLN A 84 -16.29 -0.62 -4.56
N LYS A 85 -16.08 -1.68 -5.35
CA LYS A 85 -14.74 -2.22 -5.59
C LYS A 85 -13.94 -1.26 -6.46
N ILE A 86 -12.77 -0.86 -5.97
CA ILE A 86 -11.87 0.06 -6.66
C ILE A 86 -10.70 -0.71 -7.26
N LEU A 87 -10.06 -1.53 -6.44
CA LEU A 87 -8.84 -2.25 -6.78
C LEU A 87 -8.94 -3.71 -6.33
N HIS A 88 -8.29 -4.57 -7.08
CA HIS A 88 -8.07 -5.97 -6.76
C HIS A 88 -6.59 -6.21 -6.56
N VAL A 89 -6.20 -6.89 -5.49
CA VAL A 89 -4.81 -7.18 -5.17
C VAL A 89 -4.59 -8.68 -5.13
N HIS A 90 -3.67 -9.15 -5.96
CA HIS A 90 -3.30 -10.56 -6.11
C HIS A 90 -1.84 -10.78 -5.71
N THR A 91 -1.53 -11.91 -5.10
CA THR A 91 -0.15 -12.38 -4.96
C THR A 91 0.08 -13.77 -5.54
N ASN A 92 1.30 -14.00 -6.01
CA ASN A 92 1.74 -15.36 -6.33
C ASN A 92 2.04 -16.17 -5.04
N SER A 93 2.35 -17.47 -5.21
CA SER A 93 2.65 -18.38 -4.10
C SER A 93 3.87 -17.98 -3.27
N LEU A 94 4.79 -17.19 -3.83
CA LEU A 94 6.02 -16.76 -3.16
C LEU A 94 5.83 -15.47 -2.36
N ARG A 95 4.68 -14.78 -2.49
CA ARG A 95 4.32 -13.56 -1.74
C ARG A 95 5.32 -12.39 -1.83
N SER A 96 6.32 -12.50 -2.69
CA SER A 96 7.32 -11.48 -2.96
C SER A 96 6.85 -10.47 -4.02
N LYS A 97 5.87 -10.85 -4.84
CA LYS A 97 5.30 -10.04 -5.91
C LYS A 97 3.78 -9.96 -5.76
N TRP A 98 3.29 -8.73 -5.62
CA TRP A 98 1.88 -8.37 -5.52
C TRP A 98 1.48 -7.56 -6.74
N GLU A 99 0.36 -7.91 -7.34
CA GLU A 99 -0.18 -7.26 -8.53
C GLU A 99 -1.45 -6.52 -8.12
N ILE A 100 -1.51 -5.24 -8.45
CA ILE A 100 -2.64 -4.35 -8.19
C ILE A 100 -3.34 -4.13 -9.52
N TYR A 101 -4.62 -4.47 -9.56
CA TYR A 101 -5.49 -4.29 -10.70
C TYR A 101 -6.58 -3.27 -10.35
N SER A 102 -7.02 -2.50 -11.34
CA SER A 102 -8.23 -1.67 -11.24
C SER A 102 -9.41 -2.38 -11.91
N TYR A 103 -10.60 -2.17 -11.37
CA TYR A 103 -11.86 -2.59 -11.99
C TYR A 103 -12.27 -1.71 -13.19
N LYS A 104 -11.49 -0.66 -13.48
CA LYS A 104 -11.69 0.25 -14.63
C LYS A 104 -10.36 0.50 -15.34
N ALA A 105 -10.41 0.81 -16.62
CA ALA A 105 -9.24 1.31 -17.34
C ALA A 105 -8.78 2.63 -16.72
N THR A 106 -7.47 2.81 -16.59
CA THR A 106 -6.85 3.98 -15.95
C THR A 106 -6.15 4.92 -16.94
N PHE A 107 -6.01 4.50 -18.19
CA PHE A 107 -5.58 5.32 -19.31
C PHE A 107 -6.21 4.80 -20.60
N GLU A 108 -6.23 5.65 -21.63
CA GLU A 108 -6.80 5.31 -22.93
C GLU A 108 -6.02 4.16 -23.59
N GLY A 109 -6.75 3.18 -24.16
CA GLY A 109 -6.15 2.03 -24.82
C GLY A 109 -5.70 0.89 -23.89
N GLN A 110 -5.87 1.03 -22.56
CA GLN A 110 -5.58 -0.05 -21.62
C GLN A 110 -6.55 -1.23 -21.83
N THR A 111 -6.03 -2.42 -22.07
CA THR A 111 -6.84 -3.65 -22.23
C THR A 111 -6.94 -4.42 -20.91
N PRO A 112 -8.02 -5.20 -20.70
CA PRO A 112 -8.10 -6.11 -19.56
C PRO A 112 -6.95 -7.12 -19.54
N ALA A 113 -6.49 -7.47 -18.35
CA ALA A 113 -5.47 -8.50 -18.14
C ALA A 113 -6.05 -9.88 -18.49
N THR A 114 -5.52 -10.49 -19.56
CA THR A 114 -5.96 -11.77 -20.09
C THR A 114 -5.37 -12.98 -19.37
N GLU A 115 -4.27 -12.80 -18.65
CA GLU A 115 -3.51 -13.87 -17.97
C GLU A 115 -3.70 -13.89 -16.45
N ALA A 116 -4.64 -13.10 -15.93
CA ALA A 116 -4.88 -12.98 -14.51
C ALA A 116 -5.29 -14.36 -13.94
N LYS A 117 -4.42 -14.98 -13.14
CA LYS A 117 -4.73 -16.19 -12.34
C LYS A 117 -5.61 -15.82 -11.14
N VAL A 118 -6.67 -15.06 -11.42
CA VAL A 118 -7.47 -14.33 -10.46
C VAL A 118 -8.90 -14.87 -10.52
N VAL A 119 -9.55 -15.03 -9.37
CA VAL A 119 -10.86 -15.71 -9.24
C VAL A 119 -12.05 -14.76 -9.52
N VAL A 120 -11.78 -13.58 -10.08
CA VAL A 120 -12.77 -12.50 -10.28
C VAL A 120 -13.35 -12.59 -11.70
N LYS A 121 -14.66 -12.31 -11.85
CA LYS A 121 -15.36 -12.40 -13.15
C LYS A 121 -15.29 -11.10 -13.95
N GLU A 122 -15.24 -9.98 -13.24
CA GLU A 122 -15.16 -8.65 -13.79
C GLU A 122 -13.82 -8.41 -14.51
N PRO A 123 -13.79 -7.62 -15.58
CA PRO A 123 -12.55 -7.28 -16.25
C PRO A 123 -11.64 -6.48 -15.31
N LEU A 124 -10.39 -6.91 -15.21
CA LEU A 124 -9.36 -6.29 -14.39
C LEU A 124 -8.28 -5.66 -15.28
N TYR A 125 -7.82 -4.47 -14.93
CA TYR A 125 -6.81 -3.71 -15.68
C TYR A 125 -5.57 -3.54 -14.82
N HIS A 126 -4.42 -4.04 -15.27
CA HIS A 126 -3.20 -4.02 -14.46
C HIS A 126 -2.74 -2.57 -14.17
N LYS A 127 -2.67 -2.19 -12.90
CA LYS A 127 -2.36 -0.82 -12.46
C LYS A 127 -0.93 -0.69 -11.95
N ALA A 128 -0.49 -1.65 -11.13
CA ALA A 128 0.84 -1.62 -10.56
C ALA A 128 1.33 -3.01 -10.13
N THR A 129 2.64 -3.16 -10.01
CA THR A 129 3.29 -4.29 -9.35
C THR A 129 4.07 -3.80 -8.15
N VAL A 130 3.87 -4.41 -6.99
CA VAL A 130 4.64 -4.20 -5.77
C VAL A 130 5.52 -5.42 -5.53
N THR A 131 6.84 -5.22 -5.49
CA THR A 131 7.79 -6.29 -5.15
C THR A 131 8.39 -5.99 -3.79
N ILE A 132 8.24 -6.89 -2.82
CA ILE A 132 8.83 -6.74 -1.48
C ILE A 132 9.81 -7.89 -1.23
N THR A 133 11.05 -7.53 -0.95
CA THR A 133 12.08 -8.50 -0.58
C THR A 133 11.87 -8.92 0.86
N TYR A 134 11.57 -10.19 1.08
CA TYR A 134 11.13 -10.72 2.38
C TYR A 134 12.17 -10.61 3.51
N ASP A 135 13.46 -10.71 3.18
CA ASP A 135 14.58 -10.64 4.13
C ASP A 135 14.78 -9.21 4.68
N LYS A 136 14.60 -8.20 3.82
CA LYS A 136 14.91 -6.79 4.11
C LYS A 136 13.69 -5.89 4.24
N TYR A 137 12.48 -6.39 3.91
CA TYR A 137 11.25 -5.60 3.74
C TYR A 137 11.46 -4.38 2.83
N HIS A 138 12.38 -4.53 1.88
CA HIS A 138 12.60 -3.52 0.87
C HIS A 138 11.58 -3.74 -0.25
N GLY A 139 10.61 -2.83 -0.32
CA GLY A 139 9.57 -2.79 -1.33
C GLY A 139 9.84 -1.79 -2.45
N VAL A 140 9.53 -2.16 -3.68
CA VAL A 140 9.54 -1.28 -4.86
C VAL A 140 8.19 -1.39 -5.57
N ILE A 141 7.63 -0.25 -5.95
CA ILE A 141 6.39 -0.16 -6.72
C ILE A 141 6.68 0.26 -8.16
N ARG A 142 6.09 -0.47 -9.10
CA ARG A 142 6.12 -0.21 -10.54
C ARG A 142 4.72 0.11 -11.03
N LEU A 143 4.50 1.30 -11.57
CA LEU A 143 3.23 1.65 -12.19
C LEU A 143 3.15 1.14 -13.62
N THR A 144 1.94 0.88 -14.06
CA THR A 144 1.60 0.62 -15.46
C THR A 144 1.01 1.89 -16.06
N GLU A 145 1.68 2.41 -17.08
CA GLU A 145 1.34 3.68 -17.74
C GLU A 145 1.15 3.45 -19.23
N ALA A 146 0.41 4.37 -19.87
CA ALA A 146 0.35 4.43 -21.32
C ALA A 146 1.77 4.61 -21.90
N ALA A 147 2.10 3.89 -22.96
CA ALA A 147 3.31 4.21 -23.69
C ALA A 147 3.22 5.63 -24.28
N PRO A 148 4.32 6.39 -24.31
CA PRO A 148 4.38 7.69 -24.98
C PRO A 148 3.86 7.58 -26.41
N GLU A 149 3.23 8.65 -26.92
CA GLU A 149 2.49 8.73 -28.19
C GLU A 149 3.20 8.18 -29.45
N ASN A 150 4.49 7.84 -29.36
CA ASN A 150 5.32 7.28 -30.45
C ASN A 150 5.86 5.87 -30.19
N THR A 151 5.28 5.12 -29.25
CA THR A 151 5.69 3.74 -28.92
C THR A 151 4.46 2.87 -28.73
N ALA A 152 4.39 1.73 -29.44
CA ALA A 152 3.38 0.72 -29.15
C ALA A 152 3.76 -0.05 -27.88
N GLY A 153 2.87 -0.14 -26.88
CA GLY A 153 3.05 -1.01 -25.73
C GLY A 153 2.65 -0.41 -24.38
N ILE A 154 3.11 -1.05 -23.30
CA ILE A 154 2.98 -0.61 -21.91
C ILE A 154 4.39 -0.33 -21.39
N LEU A 155 4.61 0.83 -20.75
CA LEU A 155 5.85 1.11 -20.03
C LEU A 155 5.64 0.97 -18.53
N SER A 156 6.69 0.53 -17.84
CA SER A 156 6.74 0.47 -16.38
C SER A 156 8.02 1.13 -15.89
N HIS A 157 7.90 2.00 -14.90
CA HIS A 157 9.03 2.68 -14.26
C HIS A 157 9.31 2.04 -12.90
N ASP A 158 10.59 1.73 -12.63
CA ASP A 158 11.02 1.01 -11.42
C ASP A 158 11.00 1.86 -10.14
N ALA A 159 10.60 3.13 -10.19
CA ALA A 159 10.70 4.05 -9.06
C ALA A 159 9.52 5.02 -8.97
N VAL A 160 8.52 4.65 -8.17
CA VAL A 160 7.47 5.59 -7.69
C VAL A 160 7.50 5.71 -6.17
N LEU A 161 7.62 4.59 -5.46
CA LEU A 161 7.68 4.56 -4.00
C LEU A 161 8.56 3.39 -3.55
N LYS A 162 9.44 3.65 -2.58
CA LYS A 162 10.26 2.66 -1.87
C LYS A 162 9.67 2.42 -0.49
N ILE A 163 9.59 1.16 -0.05
CA ILE A 163 9.13 0.78 1.29
C ILE A 163 10.30 0.17 2.06
N GLU A 164 10.47 0.53 3.32
CA GLU A 164 11.54 0.03 4.18
C GLU A 164 11.03 -0.27 5.59
N GLU A 165 11.49 -1.39 6.18
CA GLU A 165 11.28 -1.69 7.59
C GLU A 165 12.27 -0.93 8.47
N ILE A 166 11.76 -0.36 9.57
CA ILE A 166 12.57 0.29 10.60
C ILE A 166 12.73 -0.70 11.75
N LYS A 167 13.98 -1.04 12.05
CA LYS A 167 14.32 -1.96 13.14
C LYS A 167 13.95 -1.33 14.48
N SER A 168 12.86 -1.79 15.08
CA SER A 168 12.45 -1.40 16.43
C SER A 168 11.73 -2.54 17.14
N ILE A 169 11.35 -2.32 18.41
CA ILE A 169 10.61 -3.32 19.22
C ILE A 169 9.21 -3.56 18.64
N THR A 170 8.59 -2.53 18.08
CA THR A 170 7.31 -2.57 17.38
C THR A 170 7.52 -2.67 15.87
N ALA A 171 6.64 -3.34 15.13
CA ALA A 171 6.74 -3.30 13.67
C ALA A 171 6.54 -1.87 13.15
N GLN A 172 7.55 -1.33 12.46
CA GLN A 172 7.56 0.02 11.92
C GLN A 172 8.04 -0.01 10.47
N PHE A 173 7.42 0.79 9.63
CA PHE A 173 7.74 0.88 8.21
C PHE A 173 7.67 2.32 7.75
N GLN A 174 8.46 2.66 6.72
CA GLN A 174 8.38 3.94 6.05
C GLN A 174 8.28 3.74 4.55
N SER A 175 7.69 4.73 3.89
CA SER A 175 7.73 4.86 2.45
C SER A 175 8.35 6.18 2.02
N CYS A 176 9.13 6.13 0.94
CA CYS A 176 9.81 7.29 0.40
C CYS A 176 9.71 7.35 -1.11
N VAL A 177 9.58 8.55 -1.68
CA VAL A 177 9.73 8.77 -3.11
C VAL A 177 11.23 8.83 -3.42
N PRO A 178 11.77 7.90 -4.25
CA PRO A 178 13.14 7.97 -4.71
C PRO A 178 13.24 9.15 -5.68
N LYS A 179 14.02 10.18 -5.36
CA LYS A 179 14.31 11.22 -6.34
C LYS A 179 15.54 10.84 -7.16
N LEU A 180 15.37 10.74 -8.48
CA LEU A 180 16.49 10.79 -9.42
C LEU A 180 17.22 12.14 -9.21
N GLY A 181 18.43 12.09 -8.66
CA GLY A 181 19.32 13.26 -8.57
C GLY A 181 19.21 14.16 -7.32
N LEU A 182 18.45 13.80 -6.28
CA LEU A 182 18.65 14.43 -4.95
C LEU A 182 19.46 13.52 -4.03
N MET A 183 20.23 14.14 -3.12
CA MET A 183 21.03 13.42 -2.13
C MET A 183 20.19 12.67 -1.08
N HIS A 184 18.91 12.98 -0.91
CA HIS A 184 18.05 12.37 0.12
C HIS A 184 16.64 12.03 -0.41
N PRO A 185 16.15 10.78 -0.20
CA PRO A 185 14.78 10.40 -0.50
C PRO A 185 13.78 11.18 0.38
N LYS A 186 12.61 11.52 -0.16
CA LYS A 186 11.57 12.24 0.60
C LYS A 186 10.65 11.25 1.28
N LEU A 187 10.40 11.43 2.58
CA LEU A 187 9.42 10.64 3.34
C LEU A 187 8.01 10.97 2.84
N CYS A 188 7.21 9.93 2.61
CA CYS A 188 5.83 10.04 2.11
C CYS A 188 4.83 9.41 3.08
N GLY A 189 5.24 8.35 3.75
CA GLY A 189 4.40 7.62 4.69
C GLY A 189 5.22 6.93 5.76
N TYR A 190 4.60 6.74 6.93
CA TYR A 190 5.17 6.01 8.05
C TYR A 190 4.06 5.22 8.75
N TRP A 191 4.32 3.95 9.03
CA TRP A 191 3.34 3.04 9.61
C TRP A 191 3.89 2.43 10.88
N VAL A 192 3.10 2.44 11.94
CA VAL A 192 3.46 1.80 13.21
C VAL A 192 2.34 0.89 13.66
N ARG A 193 2.70 -0.37 13.95
CA ARG A 193 1.76 -1.31 14.54
C ARG A 193 1.57 -0.98 16.02
N GLU A 194 0.33 -0.70 16.41
CA GLU A 194 -0.08 -0.52 17.79
C GLU A 194 -0.83 -1.78 18.23
N HIS A 195 -0.12 -2.67 18.92
CA HIS A 195 -0.68 -3.89 19.48
C HIS A 195 -0.74 -3.80 21.01
N THR A 196 -1.94 -3.78 21.55
CA THR A 196 -2.21 -3.84 22.99
C THR A 196 -3.27 -4.90 23.26
N ALA A 197 -3.48 -5.27 24.53
CA ALA A 197 -4.54 -6.19 24.93
C ALA A 197 -5.96 -5.76 24.51
N LYS A 198 -6.16 -4.47 24.17
CA LYS A 198 -7.46 -3.89 23.78
C LYS A 198 -7.52 -3.43 22.33
N THR A 199 -6.42 -3.44 21.59
CA THR A 199 -6.34 -2.82 20.26
C THR A 199 -5.28 -3.51 19.41
N ASP A 200 -5.66 -4.01 18.23
CA ASP A 200 -4.72 -4.39 17.16
C ASP A 200 -5.02 -3.49 15.95
N ARG A 201 -4.22 -2.43 15.80
CA ARG A 201 -4.34 -1.50 14.69
C ARG A 201 -2.98 -1.09 14.15
N ILE A 202 -2.96 -0.55 12.95
CA ILE A 202 -1.78 0.10 12.38
C ILE A 202 -2.09 1.57 12.20
N LYS A 203 -1.27 2.41 12.83
CA LYS A 203 -1.34 3.86 12.70
C LYS A 203 -0.52 4.27 11.49
N VAL A 204 -1.13 5.03 10.59
CA VAL A 204 -0.60 5.38 9.27
C VAL A 204 -0.49 6.89 9.18
N HIS A 205 0.74 7.41 9.20
CA HIS A 205 1.04 8.82 9.00
C HIS A 205 1.39 9.05 7.55
N LEU A 206 0.67 9.93 6.85
CA LEU A 206 0.96 10.29 5.48
C LEU A 206 1.36 11.76 5.40
N ALA A 207 2.45 12.03 4.69
CA ALA A 207 2.87 13.38 4.35
C ALA A 207 1.84 14.07 3.44
N LYS A 208 2.01 15.37 3.20
CA LYS A 208 1.30 16.08 2.13
C LYS A 208 1.62 15.45 0.77
N GLY A 209 0.65 15.43 -0.15
CA GLY A 209 0.87 14.94 -1.51
C GLY A 209 1.02 13.43 -1.59
N SER A 210 0.44 12.69 -0.65
CA SER A 210 0.48 11.22 -0.58
C SER A 210 -0.86 10.61 -1.00
N ASP A 211 -0.80 9.43 -1.63
CA ASP A 211 -1.97 8.67 -2.07
C ASP A 211 -2.48 7.75 -0.95
N VAL A 212 -3.64 8.10 -0.38
CA VAL A 212 -4.27 7.33 0.71
C VAL A 212 -4.68 5.92 0.25
N CYS A 213 -5.20 5.80 -0.98
CA CYS A 213 -5.65 4.54 -1.56
C CYS A 213 -4.48 3.57 -1.72
N LEU A 214 -3.38 4.01 -2.32
CA LEU A 214 -2.15 3.22 -2.42
C LEU A 214 -1.65 2.80 -1.03
N HIS A 215 -1.58 3.74 -0.09
CA HIS A 215 -1.10 3.46 1.25
C HIS A 215 -1.96 2.43 2.01
N SER A 216 -3.28 2.42 1.79
CA SER A 216 -4.18 1.41 2.34
C SER A 216 -3.77 -0.01 1.95
N ILE A 217 -3.42 -0.23 0.68
CA ILE A 217 -3.00 -1.53 0.14
C ILE A 217 -1.64 -1.92 0.71
N LEU A 218 -0.69 -0.99 0.71
CA LEU A 218 0.68 -1.26 1.16
C LEU A 218 0.75 -1.66 2.63
N VAL A 219 -0.06 -1.02 3.47
CA VAL A 219 -0.13 -1.36 4.90
C VAL A 219 -0.67 -2.78 5.10
N VAL A 220 -1.68 -3.20 4.32
CA VAL A 220 -2.19 -4.57 4.38
C VAL A 220 -1.14 -5.58 3.92
N ILE A 221 -0.51 -5.34 2.76
CA ILE A 221 0.54 -6.21 2.22
C ILE A 221 1.69 -6.36 3.23
N THR A 222 2.19 -5.25 3.78
CA THR A 222 3.31 -5.28 4.72
C THR A 222 2.94 -5.97 6.04
N ASN A 223 1.70 -5.80 6.53
CA ASN A 223 1.20 -6.54 7.67
C ASN A 223 1.11 -8.05 7.41
N LEU A 224 0.64 -8.47 6.23
CA LEU A 224 0.58 -9.90 5.85
C LEU A 224 1.96 -10.54 5.90
N LEU A 225 2.93 -9.92 5.21
CA LEU A 225 4.31 -10.40 5.19
C LEU A 225 4.91 -10.44 6.61
N HIS A 226 4.63 -9.40 7.42
CA HIS A 226 5.12 -9.34 8.79
C HIS A 226 4.60 -10.51 9.64
N VAL A 227 3.30 -10.80 9.58
CA VAL A 227 2.69 -11.89 10.35
C VAL A 227 3.26 -13.24 9.92
N GLU A 228 3.45 -13.47 8.62
CA GLU A 228 4.06 -14.70 8.09
C GLU A 228 5.49 -14.90 8.60
N ARG A 229 6.32 -13.85 8.56
CA ARG A 229 7.69 -13.91 9.07
C ARG A 229 7.76 -14.19 10.57
N GLN A 230 6.81 -13.70 11.35
CA GLN A 230 6.74 -14.05 12.76
C GLN A 230 6.34 -15.51 12.97
N ALA A 231 5.40 -16.02 12.17
CA ALA A 231 5.00 -17.43 12.24
C ALA A 231 6.16 -18.39 11.89
N GLU A 232 6.97 -18.06 10.89
CA GLU A 232 8.16 -18.87 10.52
C GLU A 232 9.25 -18.88 11.60
N LYS A 233 9.42 -17.78 12.35
CA LYS A 233 10.40 -17.72 13.45
C LYS A 233 10.00 -18.51 14.68
N CYS A 234 8.72 -18.87 14.80
CA CYS A 234 8.18 -19.63 15.92
C CYS A 234 8.11 -21.14 15.65
N GLN A 235 8.53 -21.60 14.47
CA GLN A 235 8.69 -23.01 14.11
C GLN A 235 10.13 -23.47 14.36
#